data_AF-A0A351ELW6-F1
#
_entry.id   AF-A0A351ELW6-F1
#
_cell.length_a   1.000
_cell.length_b   1.000
_cell.length_c   1.000
_cell.angle_alpha   90.00
_cell.angle_beta   90.00
_cell.angle_gamma   90.00
#
_symmetry.space_group_name_H-M   'P 1'
#
loop_
_entity.id
_entity.type
_entity.pdbx_description
1 polymer ?
#
loop_
_entity_poly.entity_id
_entity_poly.type
_entity_poly.pdbx_seq_one_letter_code
_entity_poly.pdbx_strand_id
1 'polypeptide(L)'
;DDGGDATLLVHLGARYEGAGAVPSPETATSHDEEEILKLLASVYEHSPSFWSDMISEIRGVSEETTTGVHRLYEMVERGDLQFPAYNVNDSVT
;
A
#
# COMPACT_ATOMS: atom_id res chain seq x y z
N ASP A 1 10.35 -5.05 0.54
CA ASP A 1 9.41 -4.96 -0.59
C ASP A 1 10.27 -4.93 -1.86
N ASP A 2 9.78 -5.60 -2.89
CA ASP A 2 10.49 -5.83 -4.16
C ASP A 2 9.48 -5.52 -5.26
N GLY A 3 9.42 -4.23 -5.62
CA GLY A 3 8.46 -3.68 -6.57
C GLY A 3 7.40 -2.77 -5.94
N GLY A 4 7.22 -2.78 -4.62
CA GLY A 4 6.35 -1.84 -3.90
C GLY A 4 4.89 -2.27 -3.75
N ASP A 5 4.51 -3.48 -4.20
CA ASP A 5 3.11 -3.92 -4.21
C ASP A 5 2.59 -4.20 -2.79
N ALA A 6 3.44 -4.71 -1.89
CA ALA A 6 3.04 -4.92 -0.49
C ALA A 6 2.79 -3.57 0.20
N THR A 7 3.67 -2.60 -0.03
CA THR A 7 3.53 -1.23 0.47
C THR A 7 2.26 -0.58 -0.09
N LEU A 8 2.01 -0.73 -1.39
CA LEU A 8 0.80 -0.21 -2.04
C LEU A 8 -0.47 -0.77 -1.41
N LEU A 9 -0.56 -2.10 -1.26
CA LEU A 9 -1.76 -2.76 -0.75
C LEU A 9 -2.10 -2.29 0.68
N VAL A 10 -1.10 -2.24 1.56
CA VAL A 10 -1.27 -1.81 2.95
C VAL A 10 -1.75 -0.36 3.03
N HIS A 11 -1.15 0.54 2.24
CA HIS A 11 -1.55 1.96 2.21
C HIS A 11 -2.95 2.17 1.63
N LEU A 12 -3.31 1.47 0.54
CA LEU A 12 -4.65 1.54 -0.04
C LEU A 12 -5.71 1.01 0.93
N GLY A 13 -5.45 -0.13 1.56
CA GLY A 13 -6.34 -0.72 2.55
C GLY A 13 -6.63 0.26 3.70
N ALA A 14 -5.59 0.77 4.36
CA ALA A 14 -5.76 1.70 5.47
C ALA A 14 -6.42 3.02 5.03
N ARG A 15 -6.13 3.52 3.83
CA ARG A 15 -6.79 4.70 3.26
C ARG A 15 -8.30 4.49 3.09
N TYR A 16 -8.71 3.34 2.55
CA TYR A 16 -10.13 3.05 2.33
C TYR A 16 -10.87 2.74 3.63
N GLU A 17 -10.21 2.08 4.59
CA GLU A 17 -10.73 1.92 5.95
C GLU A 17 -10.95 3.29 6.62
N GLY A 18 -9.96 4.20 6.54
CA GLY A 18 -10.09 5.57 7.05
C GLY A 18 -11.17 6.41 6.34
N ALA A 19 -11.45 6.10 5.06
CA ALA A 19 -12.56 6.69 4.31
C ALA A 19 -13.92 6.03 4.60
N GLY A 20 -13.94 4.90 5.32
CA GLY A 20 -15.13 4.16 5.70
C GLY A 20 -15.73 3.26 4.61
N ALA A 21 -15.08 3.13 3.44
CA ALA A 21 -15.53 2.28 2.36
C ALA A 21 -14.41 1.94 1.36
N VAL A 22 -14.42 0.72 0.85
CA VAL A 22 -13.61 0.29 -0.30
C VAL A 22 -14.40 0.59 -1.60
N PRO A 23 -13.78 1.20 -2.62
CA PRO A 23 -14.42 1.40 -3.94
C PRO A 23 -14.87 0.08 -4.58
N SER A 24 -15.94 0.14 -5.38
CA SER A 24 -16.41 -1.03 -6.14
C SER A 24 -15.32 -1.48 -7.13
N PRO A 25 -15.08 -2.80 -7.29
CA PRO A 25 -14.19 -3.33 -8.33
C PRO A 25 -14.52 -2.83 -9.75
N GLU A 26 -15.78 -2.48 -10.03
CA GLU A 26 -16.20 -1.91 -11.31
C GLU A 26 -15.59 -0.54 -11.62
N THR A 27 -15.06 0.16 -10.62
CA THR A 27 -14.36 1.44 -10.79
C THR A 27 -12.90 1.28 -11.22
N ALA A 28 -12.39 0.05 -11.23
CA ALA A 28 -11.01 -0.24 -11.61
C ALA A 28 -10.74 0.11 -13.08
N THR A 29 -9.54 0.63 -13.33
CA THR A 29 -9.05 0.98 -14.67
C THR A 29 -8.17 -0.10 -15.29
N SER A 30 -7.80 -1.12 -14.51
CA SER A 30 -6.99 -2.26 -14.91
C SER A 30 -7.42 -3.53 -14.19
N HIS A 31 -7.07 -4.69 -14.74
CA HIS A 31 -7.34 -5.99 -14.13
C HIS A 31 -6.67 -6.13 -12.75
N ASP A 32 -5.44 -5.66 -12.62
CA ASP A 32 -4.70 -5.77 -11.35
C ASP A 32 -5.35 -4.89 -10.27
N GLU A 33 -5.81 -3.70 -10.62
CA GLU A 33 -6.58 -2.83 -9.72
C GLU A 33 -7.91 -3.47 -9.32
N GLU A 34 -8.61 -4.14 -10.25
CA GLU A 34 -9.86 -4.85 -9.98
C GLU A 34 -9.65 -5.96 -8.92
N GLU A 35 -8.58 -6.76 -9.06
CA GLU A 35 -8.24 -7.82 -8.10
C GLU A 35 -7.83 -7.26 -6.74
N ILE A 36 -7.10 -6.13 -6.70
CA ILE A 36 -6.79 -5.42 -5.45
C ILE A 36 -8.08 -4.96 -4.77
N LEU A 37 -9.02 -4.34 -5.49
CA LEU A 37 -10.28 -3.86 -4.92
C LEU A 37 -11.15 -5.02 -4.40
N LYS A 38 -11.19 -6.16 -5.11
CA LYS A 38 -11.87 -7.38 -4.62
C LYS A 38 -11.27 -7.89 -3.32
N LEU A 39 -9.94 -7.95 -3.25
CA LEU A 39 -9.23 -8.37 -2.04
C LEU A 39 -9.52 -7.42 -0.87
N LEU A 40 -9.38 -6.11 -1.09
CA LEU A 40 -9.62 -5.11 -0.05
C LEU A 40 -11.07 -5.12 0.43
N ALA A 41 -12.05 -5.26 -0.48
CA ALA A 41 -13.46 -5.37 -0.12
C ALA A 41 -13.73 -6.62 0.73
N SER A 42 -13.18 -7.77 0.32
CA SER A 42 -13.28 -9.02 1.09
C SER A 42 -12.69 -8.88 2.49
N VAL A 43 -11.49 -8.29 2.62
CA VAL A 43 -10.86 -8.06 3.93
C VAL A 43 -11.70 -7.10 4.78
N TYR A 44 -12.19 -6.01 4.19
CA TYR A 44 -13.01 -5.00 4.88
C TYR A 44 -14.32 -5.57 5.44
N GLU A 45 -14.99 -6.46 4.69
CA GLU A 45 -16.19 -7.15 5.16
C GLU A 45 -15.94 -8.02 6.39
N HIS A 46 -14.76 -8.64 6.49
CA HIS A 46 -14.40 -9.51 7.60
C HIS A 46 -13.78 -8.75 8.78
N SER A 47 -13.00 -7.70 8.52
CA SER A 47 -12.26 -6.94 9.52
C SER A 47 -12.02 -5.49 9.05
N PRO A 48 -12.93 -4.55 9.38
CA PRO A 48 -12.87 -3.17 8.90
C PRO A 48 -11.67 -2.31 9.37
N SER A 49 -10.88 -2.78 10.34
CA SER A 49 -9.70 -2.08 10.86
C SER A 49 -8.38 -2.80 10.55
N PHE A 50 -8.42 -3.88 9.76
CA PHE A 50 -7.28 -4.79 9.59
C PHE A 50 -6.01 -4.07 9.10
N TRP A 51 -6.13 -3.23 8.08
CA TRP A 51 -4.99 -2.55 7.48
C TRP A 51 -4.51 -1.37 8.34
N SER A 52 -5.44 -0.65 8.96
CA SER A 52 -5.15 0.47 9.86
C SER A 52 -4.40 -0.02 11.10
N ASP A 53 -4.84 -1.14 11.69
CA ASP A 53 -4.17 -1.79 12.80
C ASP A 53 -2.77 -2.26 12.38
N MET A 54 -2.66 -2.89 11.20
CA MET A 54 -1.38 -3.34 10.65
C MET A 54 -0.39 -2.19 10.43
N ILE A 55 -0.82 -1.07 9.82
CA ILE A 55 0.05 0.09 9.61
C ILE A 55 0.64 0.60 10.92
N SER A 56 -0.15 0.62 11.99
CA SER A 56 0.30 1.10 13.30
C SER A 56 1.43 0.25 13.90
N GLU A 57 1.55 -1.01 13.48
CA GLU A 57 2.58 -1.94 13.96
C GLU A 57 3.82 -2.00 13.04
N ILE A 58 3.74 -1.49 11.81
CA ILE A 58 4.85 -1.47 10.85
C ILE A 58 5.89 -0.42 11.27
N ARG A 59 7.11 -0.89 11.54
CA ARG A 59 8.25 -0.02 11.89
C ARG A 59 8.93 0.62 10.68
N GLY A 60 8.68 0.07 9.51
CA GLY A 60 9.16 0.57 8.23
C GLY A 60 9.33 -0.52 7.18
N VAL A 61 9.65 -0.11 5.97
CA VAL A 61 9.89 -1.00 4.83
C VAL A 61 11.30 -0.79 4.27
N SER A 62 11.94 -1.85 3.81
CA SER A 62 13.15 -1.78 2.99
C SER A 62 12.79 -2.16 1.55
N GLU A 63 13.13 -1.31 0.57
CA GLU A 63 12.78 -1.53 -0.84
C GLU A 63 14.04 -1.81 -1.69
N GLU A 64 13.99 -2.89 -2.45
CA GLU A 64 15.13 -3.42 -3.20
C GLU A 64 15.23 -2.89 -4.63
N THR A 65 14.11 -2.51 -5.24
CA THR A 65 14.09 -2.14 -6.67
C THR A 65 13.96 -0.66 -6.92
N THR A 66 14.54 -0.19 -8.03
CA THR A 66 14.40 1.20 -8.47
C THR A 66 12.93 1.57 -8.70
N THR A 67 12.11 0.66 -9.25
CA THR A 67 10.67 0.89 -9.46
C THR A 67 9.93 1.08 -8.15
N GLY A 68 10.14 0.21 -7.15
CA GLY A 68 9.53 0.38 -5.85
C GLY A 68 10.01 1.65 -5.13
N VAL A 69 11.29 1.99 -5.26
CA VAL A 69 11.86 3.24 -4.72
C VAL A 69 11.18 4.46 -5.32
N HIS A 70 10.93 4.49 -6.63
CA HIS A 70 10.19 5.58 -7.27
C HIS A 70 8.78 5.72 -6.69
N ARG A 71 8.05 4.61 -6.48
CA ARG A 71 6.73 4.62 -5.84
C ARG A 71 6.79 5.17 -4.41
N LEU A 72 7.82 4.83 -3.64
CA LEU A 72 8.02 5.38 -2.30
C LEU A 72 8.24 6.90 -2.34
N TYR A 73 9.02 7.42 -3.28
CA TYR A 73 9.20 8.87 -3.45
C TYR A 73 7.87 9.57 -3.81
N GLU A 74 7.09 9.01 -4.74
CA GLU A 74 5.77 9.55 -5.08
C GLU A 74 4.84 9.60 -3.86
N MET A 75 4.85 8.57 -3.01
CA MET A 75 4.09 8.56 -1.75
C MET A 75 4.57 9.62 -0.76
N VAL A 76 5.89 9.84 -0.66
CA VAL A 76 6.47 10.91 0.19
C VAL A 76 6.06 12.29 -0.31
N GLU A 77 6.15 12.54 -1.62
CA GLU A 77 5.78 13.84 -2.23
C GLU A 77 4.30 14.18 -2.03
N ARG A 78 3.44 13.16 -2.05
CA ARG A 78 1.99 13.28 -1.79
C ARG A 78 1.64 13.39 -0.30
N GLY A 79 2.58 13.06 0.58
CA GLY A 79 2.34 12.97 2.03
C GLY A 79 1.53 11.73 2.45
N ASP A 80 1.50 10.70 1.59
CA ASP A 80 0.71 9.49 1.77
C ASP A 80 1.48 8.39 2.53
N LEU A 81 2.82 8.43 2.54
CA LEU A 81 3.65 7.40 3.18
C LEU A 81 3.48 7.40 4.72
N GLN A 82 2.93 6.30 5.27
CA GLN A 82 2.54 6.21 6.68
C GLN A 82 3.62 5.65 7.62
N PHE A 83 4.69 5.06 7.08
CA PHE A 83 5.79 4.51 7.87
C PHE A 83 7.16 4.74 7.20
N PRO A 84 8.27 4.67 7.96
CA PRO A 84 9.60 4.87 7.41
C PRO A 84 9.91 3.92 6.25
N ALA A 85 10.59 4.43 5.21
CA ALA A 85 11.05 3.62 4.10
C ALA A 85 12.58 3.75 3.94
N TYR A 86 13.25 2.62 3.72
CA TYR A 86 14.69 2.52 3.52
C TYR A 86 14.96 2.03 2.09
N ASN A 87 15.68 2.85 1.32
CA ASN A 87 16.10 2.50 -0.03
C ASN A 87 17.33 1.58 0.04
N VAL A 88 17.14 0.30 -0.25
CA VAL A 88 18.23 -0.69 -0.32
C VAL A 88 18.86 -0.72 -1.72
N ASN A 89 18.08 -0.38 -2.76
CA ASN A 89 18.54 -0.33 -4.15
C ASN A 89 19.80 0.55 -4.35
N ASP A 90 19.83 1.72 -3.70
CA ASP A 90 20.95 2.67 -3.81
C ASP A 90 22.13 2.37 -2.87
N SER A 91 22.11 1.21 -2.20
CA SER A 91 23.27 0.77 -1.42
C SER A 91 24.37 0.32 -2.38
N VAL A 92 25.51 1.01 -2.35
CA VAL A 92 26.73 0.55 -3.02
C VAL A 92 27.21 -0.70 -2.27
N THR A 93 27.18 -1.86 -2.94
CA THR A 93 27.73 -3.12 -2.44
C THR A 93 29.21 -3.26 -2.74
#